data_AF-A0A350PCS0-F1
#
_entry.id   AF-A0A350PCS0-F1
#
_cell.length_a   1.000
_cell.length_b   1.000
_cell.length_c   1.000
_cell.angle_alpha   90.00
_cell.angle_beta   90.00
_cell.angle_gamma   90.00
#
_symmetry.space_group_name_H-M   'P 1'
#
loop_
_entity.id
_entity.type
_entity.pdbx_description
1 polymer ?
#
loop_
_entity_poly.entity_id
_entity_poly.type
_entity_poly.pdbx_seq_one_letter_code
_entity_poly.pdbx_strand_id
1 'polypeptide(L)'
;MSKKYSNVTVKARHCGNNVERMIRRFIKKTKKEKILEEVRERRYYKKPSEVRREKMRKSDRLKARELRKQQAAAEKRRRNNK
;
A
#
# COMPACT_ATOMS: atom_id res chain seq x y z
N MET A 1 26.53 17.19 -9.03
CA MET A 1 26.41 16.05 -8.08
C MET A 1 25.41 15.04 -8.62
N SER A 2 25.83 13.79 -8.85
CA SER A 2 24.98 12.72 -9.37
C SER A 2 23.87 12.37 -8.37
N LYS A 3 22.64 12.23 -8.85
CA LYS A 3 21.48 11.91 -8.03
C LYS A 3 21.57 10.44 -7.58
N LYS A 4 21.77 10.21 -6.28
CA LYS A 4 21.76 8.85 -5.71
C LYS A 4 20.35 8.24 -5.81
N TYR A 5 20.31 6.94 -6.08
CA TYR A 5 19.06 6.18 -6.13
C TYR A 5 18.40 6.11 -4.75
N SER A 6 17.07 6.29 -4.73
CA SER A 6 16.27 6.19 -3.51
C SER A 6 14.90 5.62 -3.84
N ASN A 7 14.41 4.64 -3.08
CA ASN A 7 13.07 4.07 -3.29
C ASN A 7 11.95 5.06 -2.93
N VAL A 8 12.11 5.86 -1.86
CA VAL A 8 11.13 6.87 -1.43
C VAL A 8 11.82 8.17 -1.08
N THR A 9 11.40 9.27 -1.73
CA THR A 9 11.82 10.63 -1.36
C THR A 9 10.60 11.52 -1.09
N VAL A 10 10.68 12.31 -0.02
CA VAL A 10 9.77 13.43 0.27
C VAL A 10 10.62 14.68 0.50
N LYS A 11 10.33 15.75 -0.25
CA LYS A 11 11.04 17.04 -0.11
C LYS A 11 10.17 18.04 0.65
N ALA A 12 10.79 18.89 1.46
CA ALA A 12 10.12 19.91 2.27
C ALA A 12 9.21 20.85 1.45
N ARG A 13 9.64 21.20 0.22
CA ARG A 13 8.85 22.00 -0.73
C ARG A 13 7.44 21.46 -1.00
N HIS A 14 7.24 20.14 -0.93
CA HIS A 14 5.95 19.51 -1.17
C HIS A 14 5.04 19.50 0.07
N CYS A 15 5.55 19.96 1.21
CA CYS A 15 4.88 19.92 2.51
C CYS A 15 4.67 21.32 3.11
N GLY A 16 4.97 22.39 2.35
CA GLY A 16 4.89 23.77 2.83
C GLY A 16 5.79 24.03 4.04
N ASN A 17 6.97 23.40 4.06
CA ASN A 17 7.94 23.43 5.18
C ASN A 17 7.41 22.93 6.53
N ASN A 18 6.21 22.36 6.59
CA ASN A 18 5.71 21.72 7.80
C ASN A 18 6.28 20.30 7.93
N VAL A 19 7.06 20.09 8.99
CA VAL A 19 7.76 18.83 9.28
C VAL A 19 6.79 17.68 9.55
N GLU A 20 5.69 17.94 10.27
CA GLU A 20 4.74 16.90 10.62
C GLU A 20 4.01 16.36 9.37
N ARG A 21 3.63 17.25 8.45
CA ARG A 21 3.08 16.86 7.14
C ARG A 21 4.08 16.05 6.33
N MET A 22 5.37 16.36 6.43
CA MET A 22 6.44 15.63 5.77
C MET A 22 6.56 14.20 6.30
N ILE A 23 6.57 14.01 7.62
CA ILE A 23 6.62 12.70 8.28
C ILE A 23 5.42 11.84 7.86
N ARG A 24 4.20 12.38 7.94
CA ARG A 24 2.98 11.65 7.56
C ARG A 24 3.00 11.22 6.09
N ARG A 25 3.45 12.10 5.18
CA ARG A 25 3.59 11.78 3.75
C ARG A 25 4.65 10.72 3.51
N PHE A 26 5.79 10.79 4.21
CA PHE A 26 6.85 9.80 4.13
C PHE A 26 6.34 8.42 4.57
N ILE A 27 5.73 8.33 5.75
CA ILE A 27 5.13 7.08 6.26
C ILE A 27 4.11 6.52 5.26
N LYS A 28 3.25 7.36 4.68
CA LYS A 28 2.25 6.92 3.69
C LYS A 28 2.92 6.37 2.42
N LYS A 29 3.97 7.02 1.91
CA LYS A 29 4.71 6.54 0.73
C LYS A 29 5.44 5.23 1.03
N THR A 30 6.15 5.12 2.15
CA THR A 30 6.85 3.91 2.57
C THR A 30 5.90 2.72 2.73
N LYS A 31 4.71 2.94 3.30
CA LYS A 31 3.65 1.92 3.37
C LYS A 31 3.09 1.53 2.00
N LYS A 32 2.97 2.49 1.08
CA LYS A 32 2.50 2.23 -0.30
C LYS A 32 3.49 1.36 -1.08
N GLU A 33 4.78 1.64 -0.97
CA GLU A 33 5.86 0.87 -1.62
C GLU A 33 6.08 -0.51 -0.96
N LYS A 34 5.47 -0.79 0.20
CA LYS A 34 5.55 -2.07 0.92
C LYS A 34 6.96 -2.57 1.23
N ILE A 35 7.93 -1.66 1.33
CA ILE A 35 9.35 -1.97 1.58
C ILE A 35 9.54 -2.84 2.83
N LEU A 36 8.83 -2.51 3.92
CA LEU A 36 8.92 -3.27 5.17
C LEU A 36 8.33 -4.69 5.05
N GLU A 37 7.26 -4.87 4.26
CA GLU A 37 6.68 -6.18 4.00
C GLU A 37 7.65 -7.05 3.20
N GLU A 38 8.25 -6.49 2.16
CA GLU A 38 9.22 -7.17 1.30
C GLU A 38 10.46 -7.62 2.09
N VAL A 39 11.02 -6.75 2.94
CA VAL A 39 12.15 -7.11 3.81
C VAL A 39 11.78 -8.24 4.76
N ARG A 40 10.55 -8.23 5.33
CA ARG A 40 10.09 -9.30 6.23
C ARG A 40 9.85 -10.62 5.49
N GLU A 41 9.28 -10.56 4.28
CA GLU A 41 9.04 -11.72 3.43
C GLU A 41 10.36 -12.36 2.95
N ARG A 42 11.39 -11.56 2.68
CA ARG A 42 12.73 -12.02 2.26
C ARG A 42 13.66 -12.44 3.39
N ARG A 43 13.32 -12.17 4.64
CA ARG A 43 14.20 -12.42 5.81
C ARG A 43 14.59 -13.89 5.94
N TYR A 44 13.69 -14.80 5.58
CA TYR A 44 13.92 -16.24 5.64
C TYR A 44 13.56 -16.89 4.31
N TYR A 45 14.26 -17.98 3.99
CA TYR A 45 13.90 -18.79 2.83
C TYR A 45 12.50 -19.38 3.01
N LYS A 46 11.70 -19.32 1.95
CA LYS A 46 10.41 -19.99 1.83
C LYS A 46 10.40 -20.77 0.53
N LYS A 47 9.78 -21.96 0.53
CA LYS A 47 9.69 -22.75 -0.70
C LYS A 47 8.91 -21.97 -1.77
N PRO A 48 9.27 -22.08 -3.07
CA PRO A 48 8.58 -21.36 -4.14
C PRO A 48 7.07 -21.64 -4.19
N SER A 49 6.63 -22.84 -3.82
CA SER A 49 5.22 -23.21 -3.69
C SER A 49 4.49 -22.40 -2.61
N GLU A 50 5.11 -22.18 -1.47
CA GLU A 50 4.55 -21.42 -0.36
C GLU A 50 4.46 -19.94 -0.71
N VAL A 51 5.48 -19.39 -1.36
CA VAL A 51 5.47 -18.00 -1.86
C VAL A 51 4.32 -17.79 -2.86
N ARG A 52 4.10 -18.74 -3.79
CA ARG A 52 2.96 -18.69 -4.73
C ARG A 52 1.62 -18.74 -3.99
N ARG A 53 1.48 -19.62 -3.00
CA ARG A 53 0.26 -19.77 -2.20
C ARG A 53 -0.06 -18.50 -1.38
N GLU A 54 0.95 -17.89 -0.77
CA GLU A 54 0.79 -16.63 -0.03
C GLU A 54 0.38 -15.47 -0.94
N LYS A 55 1.00 -15.36 -2.13
CA LYS A 55 0.64 -14.35 -3.14
C LYS A 55 -0.81 -14.49 -3.60
N MET A 56 -1.25 -15.72 -3.89
CA MET A 56 -2.64 -16.01 -4.27
C MET A 56 -3.62 -15.61 -3.15
N ARG A 57 -3.39 -16.08 -1.92
CA ARG A 57 -4.21 -15.69 -0.76
C ARG A 57 -4.23 -14.18 -0.51
N LYS A 58 -3.13 -13.47 -0.76
CA LYS A 58 -3.07 -12.00 -0.64
C LYS A 58 -3.93 -11.33 -1.72
N SER A 59 -3.84 -11.79 -2.97
CA SER A 59 -4.69 -11.34 -4.08
C SER A 59 -6.17 -11.56 -3.79
N ASP A 60 -6.56 -12.76 -3.37
CA ASP A 60 -7.98 -13.10 -3.17
C ASP A 60 -8.60 -12.28 -2.05
N ARG A 61 -7.85 -12.04 -0.96
CA ARG A 61 -8.26 -11.13 0.11
C ARG A 61 -8.49 -9.69 -0.38
N LEU A 62 -7.65 -9.19 -1.28
CA LEU A 62 -7.80 -7.85 -1.85
C LEU A 62 -9.03 -7.77 -2.77
N LYS A 63 -9.23 -8.77 -3.64
CA LYS A 63 -10.42 -8.86 -4.51
C LYS A 63 -11.71 -8.91 -3.70
N ALA A 64 -11.76 -9.76 -2.66
CA ALA A 64 -12.91 -9.87 -1.77
C ALA A 64 -13.21 -8.53 -1.06
N ARG A 65 -12.17 -7.80 -0.63
CA ARG A 65 -12.33 -6.48 -0.02
C ARG A 65 -12.90 -5.45 -0.99
N GLU A 66 -12.40 -5.41 -2.23
CA GLU A 66 -12.90 -4.50 -3.26
C GLU A 66 -14.35 -4.82 -3.63
N LEU A 67 -14.69 -6.10 -3.78
CA LEU A 67 -16.07 -6.53 -4.05
C LEU A 67 -17.03 -6.06 -2.95
N ARG A 68 -16.68 -6.29 -1.67
CA ARG A 68 -17.48 -5.82 -0.53
C ARG A 68 -17.66 -4.30 -0.54
N LYS A 69 -16.61 -3.56 -0.90
CA LYS A 69 -16.67 -2.10 -1.01
C LYS A 69 -17.60 -1.64 -2.14
N GLN A 70 -17.55 -2.32 -3.29
CA GLN A 70 -18.43 -2.04 -4.43
C GLN A 70 -19.90 -2.35 -4.08
N GLN A 71 -20.17 -3.49 -3.45
CA GLN A 71 -21.51 -3.87 -2.99
C GLN A 71 -22.08 -2.81 -2.02
N ALA A 72 -21.30 -2.43 -1.00
CA ALA A 72 -21.72 -1.40 -0.04
C ALA A 72 -21.95 -0.02 -0.70
N ALA A 73 -21.16 0.34 -1.72
CA ALA A 73 -21.34 1.58 -2.47
C ALA A 73 -22.61 1.54 -3.35
N ALA A 74 -22.87 0.40 -4.01
CA ALA A 74 -24.06 0.19 -4.82
C ALA A 74 -25.34 0.22 -3.98
N GLU A 75 -25.31 -0.42 -2.80
CA GLU A 75 -26.42 -0.40 -1.84
C GLU A 75 -26.74 1.02 -1.36
N LYS A 76 -25.70 1.82 -1.00
CA LYS A 76 -25.88 3.24 -0.63
C LYS A 76 -26.53 4.05 -1.75
N ARG A 77 -26.07 3.87 -3.00
CA ARG A 77 -26.68 4.54 -4.17
C ARG A 77 -28.14 4.14 -4.35
N ARG A 78 -28.45 2.84 -4.23
CA ARG A 78 -29.82 2.32 -4.31
C ARG A 78 -30.72 2.94 -3.24
N ARG A 79 -30.21 3.08 -2.00
CA ARG A 79 -30.94 3.71 -0.89
C ARG A 79 -31.21 5.19 -1.13
N ASN A 80 -30.27 5.92 -1.72
CA ASN A 80 -30.41 7.37 -1.96
C ASN A 80 -31.27 7.71 -3.18
N ASN A 81 -31.45 6.77 -4.12
CA ASN A 81 -32.29 6.92 -5.31
C ASN A 81 -33.76 6.48 -5.08
N LYS A 82 -34.14 6.12 -3.85
CA LYS A 82 -35.50 5.76 -3.44
C LYS A 82 -36.01 6.78 -2.44
#